data_AF-A0A9D4G7Q6-F1
#
_entry.id   AF-A0A9D4G7Q6-F1
#
_cell.length_a   1.000
_cell.length_b   1.000
_cell.length_c   1.000
_cell.angle_alpha   90.00
_cell.angle_beta   90.00
_cell.angle_gamma   90.00
#
_symmetry.space_group_name_H-M   'P 1'
#
loop_
_entity.id
_entity.type
_entity.pdbx_description
1 polymer ?
#
loop_
_entity_poly.entity_id
_entity_poly.type
_entity_poly.pdbx_seq_one_letter_code
_entity_poly.pdbx_strand_id
1 'polypeptide(L)'
;MATASDVCGLCFKEPVFGFCENCSIRLGERCYSKHSKIVIFTGHTVFPLDNIDYKKLVPVEKDIHEQKCQMHATDPQSFYCGKHEVTICGRCLLIDHKTCTNEIVDLHTTTFDEHKTDELIDSLKEIEEEIKDL
;
A
#
# COMPACT_ATOMS: atom_id res chain seq x y z
N MET A 1 -7.82 -16.11 13.83
CA MET A 1 -6.58 -16.73 13.32
C MET A 1 -6.83 -17.12 11.87
N ALA A 2 -6.37 -16.32 10.90
CA ALA A 2 -6.59 -16.60 9.49
C ALA A 2 -5.55 -17.62 9.01
N THR A 3 -6.01 -18.78 8.56
CA THR A 3 -5.16 -19.81 7.92
C THR A 3 -4.69 -19.25 6.58
N ALA A 4 -3.39 -18.98 6.46
CA ALA A 4 -2.80 -18.65 5.17
C ALA A 4 -3.04 -19.83 4.22
N SER A 5 -3.79 -19.59 3.15
CA SER A 5 -4.08 -20.61 2.15
C SER A 5 -2.79 -20.98 1.42
N ASP A 6 -2.41 -22.26 1.45
CA ASP A 6 -1.19 -22.79 0.82
C ASP A 6 -1.32 -22.98 -0.70
N VAL A 7 -2.41 -22.48 -1.30
CA VAL A 7 -2.65 -22.52 -2.74
C VAL A 7 -2.61 -21.14 -3.38
N CYS A 8 -2.19 -21.10 -4.64
CA CYS A 8 -2.14 -19.89 -5.47
C CYS A 8 -3.49 -19.16 -5.49
N GLY A 9 -3.48 -17.86 -5.19
CA GLY A 9 -4.68 -17.00 -5.19
C GLY A 9 -5.21 -16.61 -6.57
N LEU A 10 -4.46 -16.89 -7.65
CA LEU A 10 -4.93 -16.68 -9.03
C LEU A 10 -5.55 -17.93 -9.64
N CYS A 11 -4.85 -19.07 -9.54
CA CYS A 11 -5.24 -20.29 -10.25
C CYS A 11 -5.90 -21.33 -9.34
N PHE A 12 -5.74 -21.22 -8.01
CA PHE A 12 -6.25 -22.15 -6.99
C PHE A 12 -5.87 -23.63 -7.20
N LYS A 13 -4.82 -23.89 -8.00
CA LYS A 13 -4.42 -25.25 -8.43
C LYS A 13 -3.02 -25.64 -7.98
N GLU A 14 -2.15 -24.66 -7.83
CA GLU A 14 -0.72 -24.87 -7.55
C GLU A 14 -0.40 -24.42 -6.12
N PRO A 15 0.58 -25.06 -5.46
CA PRO A 15 1.09 -24.59 -4.18
C PRO A 15 1.70 -23.19 -4.33
N VAL A 16 1.71 -22.43 -3.24
CA VAL A 16 2.31 -21.09 -3.26
C VAL A 16 3.83 -21.19 -3.40
N PHE A 17 4.37 -20.42 -4.35
CA PHE A 17 5.79 -20.29 -4.65
C PHE A 17 6.31 -18.86 -4.39
N GLY A 18 5.49 -17.84 -4.60
CA GLY A 18 5.87 -16.45 -4.44
C GLY A 18 4.71 -15.54 -4.05
N PHE A 19 5.00 -14.26 -3.88
CA PHE A 19 4.03 -13.23 -3.52
C PHE A 19 4.22 -12.01 -4.40
N CYS A 20 3.10 -11.39 -4.80
CA CYS A 20 3.12 -10.09 -5.46
C CYS A 20 2.59 -9.03 -4.49
N GLU A 21 3.41 -8.02 -4.20
CA GLU A 21 3.09 -6.97 -3.24
C GLU A 21 1.96 -6.07 -3.75
N ASN A 22 2.07 -5.59 -4.99
CA ASN A 22 1.08 -4.70 -5.60
C ASN A 22 -0.30 -5.34 -5.71
N CYS A 23 -0.36 -6.65 -5.95
CA CYS A 23 -1.61 -7.37 -6.00
C CYS A 23 -2.05 -7.92 -4.63
N SER A 24 -1.16 -7.93 -3.64
CA SER A 24 -1.37 -8.57 -2.33
C SER A 24 -1.86 -10.02 -2.43
N ILE A 25 -1.35 -10.77 -3.41
CA ILE A 25 -1.74 -12.17 -3.68
C ILE A 25 -0.53 -13.11 -3.65
N ARG A 26 -0.81 -14.32 -3.18
CA ARG A 26 0.10 -15.47 -3.22
C ARG A 26 0.01 -16.15 -4.57
N LEU A 27 1.15 -16.45 -5.19
CA LEU A 27 1.27 -16.98 -6.53
C LEU A 27 1.93 -18.36 -6.51
N GLY A 28 1.38 -19.31 -7.25
CA GLY A 28 2.10 -20.53 -7.63
C GLY A 28 3.14 -20.24 -8.71
N GLU A 29 4.08 -21.17 -8.91
CA GLU A 29 5.27 -20.98 -9.76
C GLU A 29 4.93 -20.52 -11.20
N ARG A 30 3.89 -21.11 -11.79
CA ARG A 30 3.45 -20.75 -13.14
C ARG A 30 2.81 -19.37 -13.18
N CYS A 31 2.00 -19.04 -12.18
CA CYS A 31 1.41 -17.72 -12.03
C CYS A 31 2.51 -16.67 -11.81
N TYR A 32 3.45 -16.92 -10.91
CA TYR A 32 4.64 -16.08 -10.66
C TYR A 32 5.39 -15.76 -11.95
N SER A 33 5.76 -16.80 -12.71
CA SER A 33 6.55 -16.66 -13.95
C SER A 33 5.83 -15.87 -15.05
N LYS A 34 4.50 -15.93 -15.08
CA LYS A 34 3.68 -15.16 -16.02
C LYS A 34 3.45 -13.73 -15.52
N HIS A 35 3.23 -13.58 -14.22
CA HIS A 35 3.00 -12.29 -13.58
C HIS A 35 4.19 -11.36 -13.80
N SER A 36 5.42 -11.88 -13.72
CA SER A 36 6.64 -11.12 -13.97
C SER A 36 6.90 -10.78 -15.45
N LYS A 37 6.15 -11.36 -16.40
CA LYS A 37 6.42 -11.26 -17.85
C LYS A 37 5.31 -10.59 -18.65
N ILE A 38 4.11 -10.48 -18.10
CA ILE A 38 2.97 -9.88 -18.79
C ILE A 38 3.05 -8.36 -18.65
N VAL A 39 2.88 -7.66 -19.78
CA VAL A 39 3.02 -6.20 -19.88
C VAL A 39 2.14 -5.44 -18.89
N ILE A 40 0.92 -5.90 -18.60
CA ILE A 40 0.01 -5.23 -17.65
C ILE A 40 0.46 -5.30 -16.19
N PHE A 41 1.44 -6.16 -15.87
CA PHE A 41 2.02 -6.29 -14.53
C PHE A 41 3.47 -5.78 -14.50
N THR A 42 3.89 -5.05 -15.54
CA THR A 42 5.21 -4.40 -15.57
C THR A 42 5.29 -3.40 -14.43
N GLY A 43 6.31 -3.53 -13.58
CA GLY A 43 6.48 -2.72 -12.37
C GLY A 43 5.88 -3.33 -11.11
N HIS A 44 5.26 -4.51 -11.19
CA HIS A 44 4.88 -5.24 -9.97
C HIS A 44 6.11 -5.88 -9.31
N THR A 45 6.23 -5.69 -8.00
CA THR A 45 7.23 -6.36 -7.17
C THR A 45 6.73 -7.76 -6.84
N VAL A 46 7.43 -8.76 -7.34
CA VAL A 46 7.12 -10.18 -7.11
C VAL A 46 8.36 -10.87 -6.57
N PHE A 47 8.23 -11.56 -5.44
CA PHE A 47 9.35 -12.27 -4.81
C PHE A 47 9.01 -13.72 -4.49
N PRO A 48 9.98 -14.65 -4.62
CA PRO A 48 9.81 -16.04 -4.22
C PRO A 48 9.74 -16.15 -2.69
N LEU A 49 8.94 -17.08 -2.17
CA LEU A 49 8.80 -17.30 -0.73
C LEU A 49 10.09 -17.85 -0.09
N ASP A 50 10.92 -18.55 -0.86
CA ASP A 50 12.17 -19.16 -0.38
C ASP A 50 13.23 -18.12 0.04
N ASN A 51 13.07 -16.85 -0.37
CA ASN A 51 13.98 -15.75 -0.01
C ASN A 51 13.37 -14.76 0.99
N ILE A 52 12.27 -15.12 1.64
CA ILE A 52 11.68 -14.26 2.67
C ILE A 52 12.42 -14.49 3.99
N ASP A 53 13.32 -13.58 4.32
CA ASP A 53 13.76 -13.41 5.70
C ASP A 53 12.60 -12.80 6.49
N TYR A 54 11.72 -13.66 7.02
CA TYR A 54 10.52 -13.25 7.76
C TYR A 54 10.82 -12.35 8.96
N LYS A 55 12.10 -12.27 9.39
CA LYS A 55 12.57 -11.33 10.42
C LYS A 55 12.74 -9.89 9.91
N LYS A 56 12.86 -9.70 8.60
CA LYS A 56 12.95 -8.39 7.93
C LYS A 56 11.60 -7.89 7.42
N LEU A 57 10.63 -8.79 7.24
CA LEU A 57 9.24 -8.41 7.08
C LEU A 57 8.69 -8.04 8.47
N VAL A 58 9.08 -6.87 8.98
CA VAL A 58 8.24 -6.22 9.98
C VAL A 58 6.90 -6.01 9.27
N PRO A 59 5.79 -6.61 9.73
CA PRO A 59 4.50 -6.17 9.25
C PRO A 59 4.50 -4.68 9.58
N VAL A 60 4.52 -3.84 8.56
CA VAL A 60 4.05 -2.48 8.76
C VAL A 60 2.61 -2.70 9.14
N GLU A 61 2.33 -2.76 10.45
CA GLU A 61 1.02 -2.47 10.99
C GLU A 61 0.76 -1.06 10.50
N LYS A 62 0.29 -0.95 9.26
CA LYS A 62 -0.36 0.26 8.80
C LYS A 62 -1.42 0.46 9.87
N ASP A 63 -1.33 1.56 10.58
CA ASP A 63 -2.38 1.96 11.50
C ASP A 63 -3.60 2.26 10.63
N ILE A 64 -4.33 1.21 10.23
CA ILE A 64 -5.50 1.30 9.35
C ILE A 64 -6.70 1.71 10.18
N HIS A 65 -6.54 2.73 11.03
CA HIS A 65 -7.68 3.54 11.43
C HIS A 65 -7.99 4.47 10.25
N GLU A 66 -8.54 3.89 9.17
CA GLU A 66 -9.16 4.66 8.10
C GLU A 66 -10.15 5.63 8.75
N GLN A 67 -9.82 6.91 8.68
CA GLN A 67 -10.68 7.98 9.19
C GLN A 67 -11.98 7.91 8.41
N LYS A 68 -13.07 7.53 9.09
CA LYS A 68 -14.40 7.45 8.50
C LYS A 68 -14.98 8.84 8.34
N CYS A 69 -15.74 9.05 7.27
CA CYS A 69 -16.47 10.29 7.10
C CYS A 69 -17.49 10.47 8.24
N GLN A 70 -17.52 11.66 8.82
CA GLN A 70 -18.45 12.02 9.90
C GLN A 70 -19.91 11.94 9.46
N MET A 71 -20.20 12.19 8.18
CA MET A 71 -21.55 12.13 7.60
C MET A 71 -21.88 10.76 7.02
N HIS A 72 -20.86 10.00 6.61
CA HIS A 72 -20.99 8.72 5.93
C HIS A 72 -20.09 7.69 6.62
N ALA A 73 -20.56 7.15 7.74
CA ALA A 73 -19.75 6.30 8.62
C ALA A 73 -19.22 4.99 7.97
N THR A 74 -19.74 4.61 6.81
CA THR A 74 -19.26 3.47 6.00
C THR A 74 -18.15 3.83 5.03
N ASP A 75 -17.98 5.12 4.74
CA ASP A 75 -17.14 5.59 3.64
C ASP A 75 -15.84 6.20 4.22
N PRO A 76 -14.66 5.76 3.75
CA PRO A 76 -13.39 6.32 4.19
C PRO A 76 -13.20 7.75 3.66
N GLN A 77 -12.49 8.58 4.42
CA GLN A 77 -12.03 9.87 3.95
C GLN A 77 -10.84 9.66 3.00
N SER A 78 -11.08 9.88 1.71
CA SER A 78 -10.11 9.62 0.64
C SER A 78 -9.70 10.88 -0.10
N PHE A 79 -10.35 12.03 0.16
CA PHE A 79 -10.11 13.28 -0.55
C PHE A 79 -9.94 14.44 0.42
N TYR A 80 -9.16 15.44 0.02
CA TYR A 80 -9.08 16.74 0.69
C TYR A 80 -9.67 17.82 -0.22
N CYS A 81 -10.54 18.66 0.34
CA CYS A 81 -11.10 19.82 -0.35
C CYS A 81 -10.40 21.09 0.13
N GLY A 82 -9.58 21.70 -0.71
CA GLY A 82 -8.85 22.95 -0.42
C GLY A 82 -9.77 24.14 -0.18
N LYS A 83 -10.92 24.20 -0.87
CA LYS A 83 -11.88 25.29 -0.71
C LYS A 83 -12.51 25.38 0.69
N HIS A 84 -12.73 24.23 1.31
CA HIS A 84 -13.42 24.10 2.59
C HIS A 84 -12.49 23.62 3.71
N GLU A 85 -11.21 23.36 3.38
CA GLU A 85 -10.17 22.88 4.29
C GLU A 85 -10.58 21.64 5.10
N VAL A 86 -11.27 20.70 4.45
CA VAL A 86 -11.81 19.48 5.09
C VAL A 86 -11.47 18.21 4.31
N THR A 87 -11.29 17.12 5.05
CA THR A 87 -11.18 15.77 4.50
C THR A 87 -12.57 15.15 4.30
N ILE A 88 -12.82 14.61 3.12
CA ILE A 88 -14.13 14.17 2.67
C ILE A 88 -14.05 12.76 2.04
N CYS A 89 -15.15 12.02 2.10
CA CYS A 89 -15.28 10.76 1.34
C CYS A 89 -15.73 11.02 -0.10
N GLY A 90 -15.66 9.98 -0.94
CA GLY A 90 -16.12 10.06 -2.34
C GLY A 90 -17.59 10.47 -2.49
N ARG A 91 -18.44 10.17 -1.50
CA ARG A 91 -19.85 10.59 -1.53
C ARG A 91 -20.01 12.10 -1.31
N CYS A 92 -19.30 12.67 -0.33
CA CYS A 92 -19.25 14.11 -0.12
C CYS A 92 -18.73 14.83 -1.38
N LEU A 93 -17.75 14.24 -2.07
CA LEU A 93 -17.25 14.77 -3.34
C LEU A 93 -18.34 14.86 -4.42
N LEU A 94 -19.16 13.81 -4.57
CA LEU A 94 -20.18 13.74 -5.62
C LEU A 94 -21.43 14.57 -5.33
N ILE A 95 -21.79 14.74 -4.05
CA ILE A 95 -23.03 15.40 -3.63
C ILE A 95 -22.78 16.88 -3.30
N ASP A 96 -21.92 17.14 -2.32
CA ASP A 96 -21.79 18.47 -1.71
C ASP A 96 -20.63 19.28 -2.31
N HIS A 97 -19.55 18.59 -2.71
CA HIS A 97 -18.32 19.22 -3.20
C HIS A 97 -18.15 19.09 -4.73
N LYS A 98 -19.22 18.78 -5.47
CA LYS A 98 -19.18 18.60 -6.92
C LYS A 98 -18.66 19.82 -7.68
N THR A 99 -18.83 21.01 -7.12
CA THR A 99 -18.36 22.28 -7.72
C THR A 99 -16.95 22.67 -7.27
N CYS A 100 -16.33 21.89 -6.39
CA CYS A 100 -15.01 22.18 -5.82
C CYS A 100 -13.86 21.48 -6.59
N THR A 101 -14.13 20.90 -7.76
CA THR A 101 -13.24 19.97 -8.49
C THR A 101 -11.80 20.44 -8.71
N ASN A 102 -11.56 21.74 -8.83
CA ASN A 102 -10.22 22.29 -9.04
C ASN A 102 -9.37 22.33 -7.76
N GLU A 103 -9.99 22.06 -6.61
CA GLU A 103 -9.38 22.13 -5.28
C GLU A 103 -9.55 20.78 -4.54
N ILE A 104 -9.76 19.69 -5.28
CA ILE A 104 -9.85 18.34 -4.72
C ILE A 104 -8.52 17.63 -4.93
N VAL A 105 -7.95 17.12 -3.84
CA VAL A 105 -6.75 16.28 -3.84
C VAL A 105 -7.14 14.87 -3.38
N ASP A 106 -6.74 13.85 -4.14
CA ASP A 106 -6.90 12.46 -3.75
C ASP A 106 -5.75 12.03 -2.83
N LEU A 107 -6.08 11.67 -1.59
CA LEU A 107 -5.13 11.31 -0.54
C LEU A 107 -4.48 9.94 -0.74
N HIS A 108 -5.03 9.08 -1.61
CA HIS A 108 -4.44 7.79 -1.93
C HIS A 108 -3.48 7.85 -3.13
N THR A 109 -3.49 8.95 -3.89
CA THR A 109 -2.61 9.15 -5.05
C THR A 109 -1.27 9.81 -4.74
N THR A 110 -0.97 10.10 -3.47
CA THR A 110 0.41 10.34 -3.09
C THR A 110 1.16 9.03 -3.31
N THR A 111 1.80 8.91 -4.48
CA THR A 111 2.99 8.09 -4.63
C THR A 111 3.84 8.41 -3.41
N PHE A 112 3.99 7.44 -2.52
CA PHE A 112 5.09 7.46 -1.58
C PHE A 112 6.32 7.61 -2.46
N ASP A 113 6.87 8.82 -2.52
CA ASP A 113 8.12 9.07 -3.23
C ASP A 113 9.16 8.27 -2.45
N GLU A 114 9.53 7.10 -2.97
CA GLU A 114 10.50 6.20 -2.35
C GLU A 114 11.80 6.95 -2.00
N HIS A 115 12.14 7.96 -2.81
CA HIS A 115 13.22 8.91 -2.60
C HIS A 115 13.16 9.66 -1.26
N LYS A 116 11.96 10.09 -0.84
CA LYS A 116 11.82 10.88 0.40
C LYS A 116 11.93 9.99 1.64
N THR A 117 11.53 8.72 1.53
CA THR A 117 11.74 7.72 2.57
C THR A 117 13.21 7.37 2.73
N ASP A 118 13.96 7.23 1.64
CA ASP A 118 15.40 6.93 1.70
C ASP A 118 16.20 8.08 2.34
N GLU A 119 15.88 9.34 1.99
CA GLU A 119 16.49 10.53 2.62
C GLU A 119 16.25 10.60 4.13
N LEU A 120 15.02 10.26 4.57
CA LEU A 120 14.67 10.23 5.99
C LEU A 120 15.35 9.06 6.73
N ILE A 121 15.48 7.90 6.08
CA ILE A 121 16.16 6.73 6.64
C ILE A 121 17.66 7.02 6.82
N ASP A 122 18.30 7.65 5.84
CA ASP A 122 19.72 7.98 5.94
C ASP A 122 19.99 9.04 7.02
N SER A 123 19.11 10.06 7.11
CA SER A 123 19.19 11.05 8.20
C SER A 123 19.03 10.41 9.59
N LEU A 124 18.19 9.37 9.73
CA LEU A 124 18.03 8.65 10.99
C LEU A 124 19.26 7.80 11.36
N LYS A 125 19.94 7.19 10.38
CA LYS A 125 21.17 6.41 10.62
C LYS A 125 22.32 7.29 11.12
N GLU A 126 22.46 8.49 10.56
CA GLU A 126 23.50 9.44 11.00
C GLU A 126 23.32 9.82 12.47
N ILE A 127 22.08 10.06 12.90
CA ILE A 127 21.76 10.36 14.29
C ILE A 127 22.02 9.16 15.22
N GLU A 128 21.73 7.93 14.78
CA GLU A 128 22.02 6.72 15.58
C GLU A 128 23.52 6.52 15.81
N GLU A 129 24.37 6.84 14.84
CA GLU A 129 25.82 6.75 15.00
C GLU A 129 26.35 7.83 15.95
N GLU A 130 25.83 9.06 15.88
CA GLU A 130 26.22 10.14 16.82
C GLU A 130 25.83 9.83 18.28
N ILE A 131 24.74 9.08 18.51
CA ILE A 131 24.30 8.68 19.85
C ILE A 131 25.15 7.54 20.41
N LYS A 132 25.76 6.68 19.57
CA LYS A 132 26.60 5.55 20.03
C LYS A 132 27.96 5.99 20.57
N ASP A 133 28.42 7.19 20.20
CA ASP A 133 29.71 7.74 20.62
C ASP A 133 29.61 8.62 21.90
N LEU A 134 28.43 8.67 22.54
CA LEU A 134 28.18 9.31 23.84
C LEU A 134 28.07 8.29 24.98
#